data_AF-E4SMK2-F1
#
_entry.id   AF-E4SMK2-F1
#
_cell.length_a   1.000
_cell.length_b   1.000
_cell.length_c   1.000
_cell.angle_alpha   90.00
_cell.angle_beta   90.00
_cell.angle_gamma   90.00
#
_symmetry.space_group_name_H-M   'P 1'
#
loop_
_entity.id
_entity.type
_entity.pdbx_description
1 polymer ?
#
loop_
_entity_poly.entity_id
_entity_poly.type
_entity_poly.pdbx_seq_one_letter_code
_entity_poly.pdbx_strand_id
1 'polypeptide(L)'
;MQKQDMIYEDFMEDRAIKMFKDDELNYSVYVQVFTTDNLPFSPITGDKKHIFFDYDQAATDGVAISDVCGNKFNQVTQKYEVTDHTYVVGKVVKQSLPEDKALLLMKKAAHNIIAELNKPVLMSKMKHRPHIMNDVERCTQLLTDESVDLGTLSKETGIAEDTLLSYRDQPDLLKNAYHIELKKLVAKYFEVFFNRNEIERFRFMLIDIVGLT
;
A
#
# COMPACT_ATOMS: atom_id res chain seq x y z
N MET A 1 -24.49 14.76 -4.77
CA MET A 1 -23.06 15.11 -4.62
C MET A 1 -23.00 16.62 -4.51
N GLN A 2 -22.58 17.16 -3.35
CA GLN A 2 -22.24 18.58 -3.26
C GLN A 2 -21.11 18.87 -4.26
N LYS A 3 -21.18 20.00 -4.96
CA LYS A 3 -20.15 20.36 -5.93
C LYS A 3 -18.92 20.81 -5.14
N GLN A 4 -17.80 20.13 -5.36
CA GLN A 4 -16.52 20.49 -4.77
C GLN A 4 -15.66 21.08 -5.86
N ASP A 5 -15.29 22.35 -5.70
CA ASP A 5 -14.37 23.04 -6.60
C ASP A 5 -12.95 22.87 -6.05
N MET A 6 -12.06 22.32 -6.88
CA MET A 6 -10.65 22.18 -6.53
C MET A 6 -9.98 23.55 -6.61
N ILE A 7 -9.41 23.98 -5.49
CA ILE A 7 -8.76 25.30 -5.36
C ILE A 7 -7.24 25.20 -5.26
N TYR A 8 -6.71 24.00 -5.02
CA TYR A 8 -5.28 23.73 -4.94
C TYR A 8 -4.99 22.26 -5.26
N GLU A 9 -3.94 22.03 -6.05
CA GLU A 9 -3.34 20.72 -6.26
C GLU A 9 -1.82 20.89 -6.27
N ASP A 10 -1.12 20.02 -5.56
CA ASP A 10 0.33 20.03 -5.48
C ASP A 10 0.87 18.64 -5.12
N PHE A 11 2.18 18.48 -5.27
CA PHE A 11 2.91 17.30 -4.87
C PHE A 11 3.97 17.67 -3.84
N MET A 12 3.73 17.31 -2.57
CA MET A 12 4.63 17.65 -1.46
C MET A 12 5.13 16.38 -0.80
N GLU A 13 6.45 16.28 -0.61
CA GLU A 13 7.12 15.12 0.00
C GLU A 13 6.61 13.79 -0.58
N ASP A 14 6.58 13.72 -1.91
CA ASP A 14 6.12 12.59 -2.71
C ASP A 14 4.64 12.20 -2.57
N ARG A 15 3.79 13.11 -2.08
CA ARG A 15 2.35 12.87 -1.89
C ARG A 15 1.50 13.87 -2.66
N ALA A 16 0.45 13.36 -3.30
CA ALA A 16 -0.56 14.23 -3.87
C ALA A 16 -1.36 14.94 -2.77
N ILE A 17 -1.46 16.26 -2.87
CA ILE A 17 -2.31 17.08 -2.01
C ILE A 17 -3.35 17.75 -2.87
N LYS A 18 -4.61 17.64 -2.45
CA LYS A 18 -5.74 18.31 -3.10
C LYS A 18 -6.52 19.09 -2.08
N MET A 19 -6.90 20.31 -2.40
CA MET A 19 -7.76 21.13 -1.55
C MET A 19 -9.00 21.54 -2.32
N PHE A 20 -10.13 21.45 -1.64
CA PHE A 20 -11.44 21.71 -2.21
C PHE A 20 -12.18 22.73 -1.36
N LYS A 21 -13.02 23.48 -2.05
CA LYS A 21 -14.03 24.37 -1.51
C LYS A 21 -15.39 23.83 -1.92
N ASP A 22 -16.33 23.74 -0.99
CA ASP A 22 -17.71 23.40 -1.30
C ASP A 22 -18.60 24.66 -1.42
N ASP A 23 -19.84 24.45 -1.87
CA ASP A 23 -20.85 25.49 -2.05
C ASP A 23 -21.20 26.24 -0.75
N GLU A 24 -20.89 25.66 0.41
CA GLU A 24 -21.14 26.23 1.75
C GLU A 24 -19.92 26.99 2.31
N LEU A 25 -18.90 27.23 1.49
CA LEU A 25 -17.62 27.82 1.89
C LEU A 25 -16.88 27.00 2.96
N ASN A 26 -17.12 25.70 3.02
CA ASN A 26 -16.26 24.81 3.77
C ASN A 26 -15.07 24.41 2.92
N TYR A 27 -13.94 24.24 3.59
CA TYR A 27 -12.68 23.90 2.96
C TYR A 27 -12.19 22.55 3.48
N SER A 28 -11.68 21.74 2.56
CA SER A 28 -11.13 20.42 2.88
C SER A 28 -9.81 20.19 2.18
N VAL A 29 -8.89 19.51 2.87
CA VAL A 29 -7.59 19.09 2.38
C VAL A 29 -7.51 17.58 2.38
N TYR A 30 -7.00 17.03 1.29
CA TYR A 30 -6.82 15.61 1.05
C TYR A 30 -5.33 15.38 0.85
N VAL A 31 -4.74 14.54 1.70
CA VAL A 31 -3.32 14.16 1.61
C VAL A 31 -3.25 12.69 1.27
N GLN A 32 -2.56 12.37 0.18
CA GLN A 32 -2.45 10.99 -0.31
C GLN A 32 -1.75 10.10 0.71
N VAL A 33 -2.30 8.90 0.82
CA VAL A 33 -1.85 7.85 1.71
C VAL A 33 -1.22 6.75 0.89
N PHE A 34 -0.10 6.23 1.38
CA PHE A 34 0.50 5.01 0.91
C PHE A 34 0.24 3.86 1.89
N THR A 35 0.30 2.64 1.37
CA THR A 35 0.21 1.40 2.14
C THR A 35 1.26 1.31 3.25
N THR A 36 2.36 2.07 3.12
CA THR A 36 3.44 2.19 4.10
C THR A 36 3.15 3.09 5.28
N ASP A 37 2.10 3.89 5.21
CA ASP A 37 1.84 4.91 6.20
C ASP A 37 1.20 4.35 7.47
N ASN A 38 1.37 5.12 8.54
CA ASN A 38 0.71 4.96 9.81
C ASN A 38 -0.80 5.23 9.70
N LEU A 39 -1.58 4.38 9.03
CA LEU A 39 -3.03 4.56 8.90
C LEU A 39 -3.83 3.37 9.47
N PRO A 40 -5.14 3.57 9.76
CA PRO A 40 -6.07 2.58 10.32
C PRO A 40 -6.14 1.23 9.60
N PHE A 41 -5.60 1.17 8.39
CA PHE A 41 -5.79 0.11 7.42
C PHE A 41 -4.45 -0.46 6.94
N SER A 42 -3.36 -0.20 7.67
CA SER A 42 -2.07 -0.81 7.36
C SER A 42 -2.20 -2.35 7.40
N PRO A 43 -1.76 -3.07 6.35
CA PRO A 43 -1.86 -4.53 6.28
C PRO A 43 -1.06 -5.25 7.38
N ILE A 44 -0.22 -4.49 8.12
CA ILE A 44 0.71 -4.94 9.16
C ILE A 44 -0.01 -5.43 10.42
N THR A 45 -1.16 -4.86 10.79
CA THR A 45 -1.62 -4.99 12.18
C THR A 45 -2.89 -5.79 12.40
N GLY A 46 -3.62 -6.17 11.35
CA GLY A 46 -4.73 -7.12 11.41
C GLY A 46 -5.92 -6.72 12.30
N ASP A 47 -5.85 -5.62 13.03
CA ASP A 47 -6.86 -5.17 13.97
C ASP A 47 -6.80 -3.64 14.09
N LYS A 48 -7.97 -2.99 14.19
CA LYS A 48 -8.14 -1.52 14.31
C LYS A 48 -7.48 -0.90 15.56
N LYS A 49 -6.75 -1.68 16.37
CA LYS A 49 -6.20 -1.28 17.68
C LYS A 49 -4.71 -0.93 17.65
N HIS A 50 -4.02 -1.16 16.54
CA HIS A 50 -2.57 -0.88 16.41
C HIS A 50 -2.32 0.11 15.28
N ILE A 51 -3.12 1.16 15.27
CA ILE A 51 -3.04 2.26 14.32
C ILE A 51 -2.09 3.29 14.91
N PHE A 52 -1.02 3.63 14.21
CA PHE A 52 -0.06 4.65 14.66
C PHE A 52 -0.34 6.03 14.03
N PHE A 53 -1.58 6.32 13.63
CA PHE A 53 -1.98 7.66 13.21
C PHE A 53 -2.52 8.42 14.42
N ASP A 54 -1.78 9.40 14.90
CA ASP A 54 -2.30 10.29 15.93
C ASP A 54 -3.04 11.47 15.29
N TYR A 55 -4.37 11.33 15.21
CA TYR A 55 -5.26 12.37 14.68
C TYR A 55 -5.14 13.70 15.43
N ASP A 56 -4.82 13.66 16.73
CA ASP A 56 -4.67 14.87 17.55
C ASP A 56 -3.35 15.59 17.23
N GLN A 57 -2.29 14.85 16.87
CA GLN A 57 -1.02 15.45 16.42
C GLN A 57 -1.08 15.97 14.97
N ALA A 58 -1.84 15.30 14.10
CA ALA A 58 -2.03 15.75 12.72
C ALA A 58 -2.98 16.96 12.61
N ALA A 59 -3.89 17.14 13.58
CA ALA A 59 -4.78 18.29 13.63
C ALA A 59 -4.04 19.61 13.85
N THR A 60 -4.67 20.71 13.46
CA THR A 60 -4.20 22.08 13.73
C THR A 60 -5.33 22.90 14.31
N ASP A 61 -5.03 24.04 14.95
CA ASP A 61 -6.02 24.97 15.51
C ASP A 61 -7.12 25.42 14.51
N GLY A 62 -6.89 25.27 13.21
CA GLY A 62 -7.83 25.64 12.15
C GLY A 62 -8.37 24.49 11.29
N VAL A 63 -7.79 23.29 11.39
CA VAL A 63 -8.16 22.13 10.55
C VAL A 63 -8.26 20.89 11.43
N ALA A 64 -9.45 20.30 11.50
CA ALA A 64 -9.69 19.03 12.16
C ALA A 64 -9.57 17.88 11.16
N ILE A 65 -8.85 16.82 11.52
CA ILE A 65 -8.83 15.61 10.70
C ILE A 65 -10.15 14.88 10.90
N SER A 66 -10.85 14.63 9.80
CA SER A 66 -12.26 14.23 9.83
C SER A 66 -12.50 12.80 9.36
N ASP A 67 -11.69 12.30 8.42
CA ASP A 67 -11.88 10.97 7.85
C ASP A 67 -10.66 10.49 7.06
N VAL A 68 -10.71 9.23 6.60
CA VAL A 68 -9.86 8.67 5.55
C VAL A 68 -10.76 8.13 4.45
N CYS A 69 -10.72 8.73 3.27
CA CYS A 69 -11.55 8.32 2.13
C CYS A 69 -10.77 7.49 1.12
N GLY A 70 -11.48 6.75 0.26
CA GLY A 70 -10.88 5.98 -0.83
C GLY A 70 -10.23 4.66 -0.39
N ASN A 71 -10.55 4.19 0.81
CA ASN A 71 -10.21 2.86 1.30
C ASN A 71 -11.28 1.85 0.85
N LYS A 72 -10.86 0.70 0.32
CA LYS A 72 -11.79 -0.37 -0.08
C LYS A 72 -11.68 -1.53 0.90
N PHE A 73 -12.79 -1.95 1.49
CA PHE A 73 -12.82 -3.19 2.26
C PHE A 73 -12.78 -4.39 1.30
N ASN A 74 -11.71 -5.17 1.37
CA ASN A 74 -11.58 -6.41 0.64
C ASN A 74 -12.22 -7.54 1.46
N GLN A 75 -13.32 -8.10 0.94
CA GLN A 75 -14.07 -9.17 1.59
C GLN A 75 -13.32 -10.50 1.64
N VAL A 76 -12.37 -10.73 0.72
CA VAL A 76 -11.56 -11.96 0.68
C VAL A 76 -10.49 -11.91 1.76
N THR A 77 -9.78 -10.78 1.87
CA THR A 77 -8.70 -10.62 2.86
C THR A 77 -9.21 -10.15 4.22
N GLN A 78 -10.47 -9.73 4.31
CA GLN A 78 -11.09 -9.09 5.48
C GLN A 78 -10.31 -7.86 5.97
N LYS A 79 -9.66 -7.15 5.04
CA LYS A 79 -8.82 -5.97 5.31
C LYS A 79 -9.25 -4.79 4.46
N TYR A 80 -9.06 -3.58 4.97
CA TYR A 80 -9.16 -2.37 4.16
C TYR A 80 -7.85 -2.19 3.39
N GLU A 81 -7.96 -1.95 2.09
CA GLU A 81 -6.84 -1.74 1.19
C GLU A 81 -6.75 -0.25 0.86
N VAL A 82 -5.53 0.27 0.97
CA VAL A 82 -5.14 1.59 0.49
C VAL A 82 -4.92 1.48 -1.01
N THR A 83 -5.48 2.43 -1.75
CA THR A 83 -5.27 2.61 -3.19
C THR A 83 -4.54 3.93 -3.43
N ASP A 84 -4.10 4.17 -4.66
CA ASP A 84 -3.60 5.49 -5.10
C ASP A 84 -4.63 6.62 -4.93
N HIS A 85 -5.90 6.29 -4.69
CA HIS A 85 -7.01 7.20 -4.44
C HIS A 85 -7.41 7.28 -2.95
N THR A 86 -6.57 6.79 -2.03
CA THR A 86 -6.81 6.91 -0.59
C THR A 86 -6.19 8.18 -0.04
N TYR A 87 -6.96 8.92 0.77
CA TYR A 87 -6.55 10.20 1.33
C TYR A 87 -6.96 10.34 2.79
N VAL A 88 -6.09 10.95 3.61
CA VAL A 88 -6.51 11.55 4.88
C VAL A 88 -7.20 12.88 4.59
N VAL A 89 -8.34 13.11 5.22
CA VAL A 89 -9.18 14.29 4.97
C VAL A 89 -9.19 15.20 6.19
N GLY A 90 -8.62 16.40 6.05
CA GLY A 90 -8.76 17.50 7.00
C GLY A 90 -9.86 18.47 6.57
N LYS A 91 -10.65 18.99 7.52
CA LYS A 91 -11.67 20.02 7.29
C LYS A 91 -11.40 21.25 8.12
N VAL A 92 -11.52 22.43 7.50
CA VAL A 92 -11.38 23.71 8.22
C VAL A 92 -12.56 23.86 9.18
N VAL A 93 -12.26 24.13 10.45
CA VAL A 93 -13.28 24.16 11.53
C VAL A 93 -14.09 25.47 11.53
N LYS A 94 -13.48 26.57 11.08
CA LYS A 94 -14.11 27.88 11.03
C LYS A 94 -14.84 28.09 9.69
N GLN A 95 -16.15 28.31 9.78
CA GLN A 95 -16.97 28.67 8.62
C GLN A 95 -16.59 30.07 8.10
N SER A 96 -16.75 30.28 6.79
CA SER A 96 -16.63 31.58 6.12
C SER A 96 -15.27 32.28 6.24
N LEU A 97 -14.18 31.52 6.24
CA LEU A 97 -12.84 32.09 6.12
C LEU A 97 -12.55 32.58 4.68
N PRO A 98 -11.80 33.69 4.54
CA PRO A 98 -11.17 34.05 3.28
C PRO A 98 -10.33 32.90 2.73
N GLU A 99 -10.38 32.69 1.42
CA GLU A 99 -9.77 31.53 0.74
C GLU A 99 -8.26 31.47 0.94
N ASP A 100 -7.58 32.62 0.94
CA ASP A 100 -6.15 32.75 1.22
C ASP A 100 -5.78 32.24 2.63
N LYS A 101 -6.60 32.58 3.63
CA LYS A 101 -6.43 32.11 5.01
C LYS A 101 -6.74 30.62 5.14
N ALA A 102 -7.78 30.14 4.47
CA ALA A 102 -8.12 28.72 4.47
C ALA A 102 -7.01 27.88 3.82
N LEU A 103 -6.46 28.35 2.69
CA LEU A 103 -5.36 27.71 1.98
C LEU A 103 -4.10 27.62 2.85
N LEU A 104 -3.76 28.70 3.58
CA LEU A 104 -2.62 28.68 4.51
C LEU A 104 -2.80 27.64 5.62
N LEU A 105 -4.00 27.56 6.21
CA LEU A 105 -4.33 26.59 7.25
C LEU A 105 -4.25 25.15 6.72
N MET A 106 -4.81 24.90 5.53
CA MET A 106 -4.80 23.59 4.89
C MET A 106 -3.40 23.15 4.47
N LYS A 107 -2.54 24.06 3.99
CA LYS A 107 -1.13 23.75 3.72
C LYS A 107 -0.38 23.37 4.98
N LYS A 108 -0.60 24.08 6.09
CA LYS A 108 -0.01 23.73 7.38
C LYS A 108 -0.50 22.35 7.86
N ALA A 109 -1.80 22.09 7.76
CA ALA A 109 -2.36 20.80 8.11
C ALA A 109 -1.80 19.66 7.23
N ALA A 110 -1.60 19.91 5.93
CA ALA A 110 -1.00 18.94 5.03
C ALA A 110 0.41 18.53 5.49
N HIS A 111 1.27 19.48 5.87
CA HIS A 111 2.59 19.15 6.43
C HIS A 111 2.50 18.30 7.70
N ASN A 112 1.59 18.62 8.62
CA ASN A 112 1.41 17.84 9.84
C ASN A 112 0.93 16.42 9.56
N ILE A 113 -0.03 16.27 8.63
CA ILE A 113 -0.51 14.95 8.18
C ILE A 113 0.65 14.17 7.57
N ILE A 114 1.43 14.78 6.67
CA ILE A 114 2.59 14.13 6.05
C ILE A 114 3.62 13.70 7.10
N ALA A 115 3.93 14.58 8.06
CA ALA A 115 4.87 14.26 9.14
C ALA A 115 4.38 13.07 9.98
N GLU A 116 3.09 13.00 10.28
CA GLU A 116 2.49 11.87 10.99
C GLU A 116 2.54 10.57 10.18
N LEU A 117 2.19 10.64 8.89
CA LEU A 117 2.24 9.50 7.97
C LEU A 117 3.67 8.98 7.78
N ASN A 118 4.66 9.88 7.79
CA ASN A 118 6.09 9.56 7.62
C ASN A 118 6.77 9.10 8.92
N LYS A 119 6.10 9.13 10.09
CA LYS A 119 6.71 8.66 11.33
C LYS A 119 7.11 7.18 11.19
N PRO A 120 8.32 6.81 11.68
CA PRO A 120 8.74 5.42 11.62
C PRO A 120 7.79 4.55 12.46
N VAL A 121 7.24 3.51 11.83
CA VAL A 121 6.48 2.48 12.54
C VAL A 121 7.46 1.76 13.47
N LEU A 122 7.36 2.00 14.78
CA LEU A 122 8.00 1.15 15.78
C LEU A 122 7.30 -0.21 15.74
N MET A 123 7.76 -1.09 14.85
CA MET A 123 7.29 -2.46 14.82
C MET A 123 7.70 -3.09 16.16
N SER A 124 6.74 -3.21 17.09
CA SER A 124 6.96 -3.97 18.31
C SER A 124 7.31 -5.38 17.87
N LYS A 125 8.60 -5.74 17.94
CA LYS A 125 9.21 -7.01 17.54
C LYS A 125 8.15 -8.00 17.03
N MET A 126 7.90 -8.02 15.72
CA MET A 126 6.97 -8.98 15.15
C MET A 126 7.34 -10.35 15.72
N LYS A 127 6.48 -10.94 16.56
CA LYS A 127 6.74 -12.23 17.23
C LYS A 127 7.00 -13.34 16.22
N HIS A 128 6.56 -13.14 14.98
CA HIS A 128 6.78 -14.03 13.86
C HIS A 128 7.41 -13.22 12.73
N ARG A 129 8.64 -13.58 12.35
CA ARG A 129 9.22 -13.10 11.10
C ARG A 129 8.28 -13.52 9.97
N PRO A 130 7.93 -12.64 9.02
CA PRO A 130 7.22 -13.08 7.83
C PRO A 130 8.07 -14.16 7.14
N HIS A 131 7.42 -15.29 6.80
CA HIS A 131 8.08 -16.36 6.06
C HIS A 131 8.44 -15.84 4.67
N ILE A 132 9.73 -15.62 4.41
CA ILE A 132 10.22 -15.27 3.09
C ILE A 132 10.32 -16.57 2.31
N MET A 133 9.41 -16.74 1.35
CA MET A 133 9.44 -17.90 0.46
C MET A 133 10.76 -17.94 -0.30
N ASN A 134 11.44 -19.09 -0.30
CA ASN A 134 12.60 -19.34 -1.13
C ASN A 134 12.18 -19.62 -2.58
N ASP A 135 13.14 -19.70 -3.50
CA ASP A 135 12.88 -19.87 -4.93
C ASP A 135 12.08 -21.15 -5.25
N VAL A 136 12.32 -22.24 -4.52
CA VAL A 136 11.56 -23.50 -4.70
C VAL A 136 10.12 -23.33 -4.24
N GLU A 137 9.90 -22.65 -3.12
CA GLU A 137 8.56 -22.36 -2.60
C GLU A 137 7.78 -21.45 -3.58
N ARG A 138 8.43 -20.43 -4.15
CA ARG A 138 7.83 -19.55 -5.17
C ARG A 138 7.44 -20.32 -6.43
N CYS A 139 8.35 -21.11 -6.96
CA CYS A 139 8.07 -21.98 -8.12
C CYS A 139 6.93 -22.96 -7.83
N THR A 140 6.90 -23.54 -6.62
CA THR A 140 5.83 -24.44 -6.19
C THR A 140 4.49 -23.73 -6.19
N GLN A 141 4.41 -22.52 -5.64
CA GLN A 141 3.16 -21.75 -5.62
C GLN A 141 2.72 -21.39 -7.05
N LEU A 142 3.62 -20.93 -7.91
CA LEU A 142 3.30 -20.62 -9.31
C LEU A 142 2.75 -21.84 -10.06
N LEU A 143 3.36 -23.00 -9.85
CA LEU A 143 2.97 -24.20 -10.59
C LEU A 143 1.70 -24.82 -10.02
N THR A 144 1.44 -24.73 -8.72
CA THR A 144 0.25 -25.33 -8.09
C THR A 144 -0.98 -24.43 -8.11
N ASP A 145 -0.84 -23.16 -8.49
CA ASP A 145 -1.98 -22.26 -8.65
C ASP A 145 -2.82 -22.67 -9.87
N GLU A 146 -4.10 -22.98 -9.62
CA GLU A 146 -5.06 -23.42 -10.65
C GLU A 146 -5.36 -22.33 -11.69
N SER A 147 -5.13 -21.06 -11.38
CA SER A 147 -5.31 -19.94 -12.32
C SER A 147 -4.17 -19.82 -13.34
N VAL A 148 -3.05 -20.50 -13.11
CA VAL A 148 -1.89 -20.48 -14.00
C VAL A 148 -2.04 -21.56 -15.08
N ASP A 149 -2.17 -21.11 -16.32
CA ASP A 149 -2.20 -21.97 -17.51
C ASP A 149 -0.78 -22.45 -17.89
N LEU A 150 -0.56 -23.78 -17.84
CA LEU A 150 0.76 -24.36 -18.08
C LEU A 150 1.21 -24.23 -19.54
N GLY A 151 0.29 -24.25 -20.50
CA GLY A 151 0.62 -24.06 -21.91
C GLY A 151 1.15 -22.65 -22.19
N THR A 152 0.59 -21.64 -21.53
CA THR A 152 1.06 -20.25 -21.58
C THR A 152 2.39 -20.12 -20.86
N LEU A 153 2.51 -20.67 -19.65
CA LEU A 153 3.75 -20.64 -18.87
C LEU A 153 4.89 -21.36 -19.62
N SER A 154 4.60 -22.46 -20.32
CA SER A 154 5.56 -23.18 -21.16
C SER A 154 6.09 -22.32 -22.29
N LYS A 155 5.22 -21.62 -23.01
CA LYS A 155 5.63 -20.71 -24.10
C LYS A 155 6.50 -19.56 -23.61
N GLU A 156 6.17 -19.01 -22.44
CA GLU A 156 6.87 -17.84 -21.89
C GLU A 156 8.22 -18.19 -21.25
N THR A 157 8.33 -19.37 -20.63
CA THR A 157 9.58 -19.82 -19.99
C THR A 157 10.46 -20.63 -20.93
N GLY A 158 9.88 -21.23 -21.98
CA GLY A 158 10.53 -22.22 -22.83
C GLY A 158 10.80 -23.55 -22.12
N ILE A 159 10.17 -23.79 -20.96
CA ILE A 159 10.18 -25.08 -20.27
C ILE A 159 9.05 -25.91 -20.86
N ALA A 160 9.30 -27.17 -21.17
CA ALA A 160 8.31 -28.04 -21.78
C ALA A 160 7.11 -28.26 -20.84
N GLU A 161 5.90 -28.28 -21.40
CA GLU A 161 4.65 -28.32 -20.63
C GLU A 161 4.51 -29.61 -19.79
N ASP A 162 5.04 -30.73 -20.29
CA ASP A 162 5.16 -32.00 -19.58
C ASP A 162 6.08 -31.91 -18.35
N THR A 163 7.18 -31.20 -18.47
CA THR A 163 8.08 -30.89 -17.34
C THR A 163 7.38 -30.01 -16.31
N LEU A 164 6.65 -28.97 -16.74
CA LEU A 164 5.87 -28.12 -15.84
C LEU A 164 4.75 -28.87 -15.14
N LEU A 165 4.05 -29.76 -15.85
CA LEU A 165 3.03 -30.64 -15.29
C LEU A 165 3.63 -31.58 -14.23
N SER A 166 4.80 -32.15 -14.52
CA SER A 166 5.52 -32.99 -13.55
C SER A 166 5.88 -32.22 -12.27
N TYR A 167 6.31 -30.96 -12.39
CA TYR A 167 6.56 -30.09 -11.23
C TYR A 167 5.27 -29.71 -10.48
N ARG A 168 4.14 -29.54 -11.18
CA ARG A 168 2.82 -29.28 -10.56
C ARG A 168 2.35 -30.49 -9.76
N ASP A 169 2.42 -31.68 -10.34
CA ASP A 169 1.97 -32.93 -9.71
C ASP A 169 2.91 -33.37 -8.58
N GLN A 170 4.21 -33.09 -8.71
CA GLN A 170 5.25 -33.44 -7.75
C GLN A 170 6.23 -32.27 -7.50
N PRO A 171 5.87 -31.28 -6.66
CA PRO A 171 6.68 -30.09 -6.41
C PRO A 171 8.09 -30.35 -5.88
N ASP A 172 8.31 -31.49 -5.21
CA ASP A 172 9.65 -31.87 -4.72
C ASP A 172 10.69 -32.01 -5.83
N LEU A 173 10.26 -32.26 -7.08
CA LEU A 173 11.14 -32.32 -8.24
C LEU A 173 11.85 -30.98 -8.52
N LEU A 174 11.26 -29.85 -8.10
CA LEU A 174 11.86 -28.51 -8.24
C LEU A 174 13.19 -28.36 -7.49
N LYS A 175 13.44 -29.17 -6.44
CA LYS A 175 14.72 -29.17 -5.71
C LYS A 175 15.88 -29.63 -6.59
N ASN A 176 15.59 -30.38 -7.66
CA ASN A 176 16.57 -30.91 -8.61
C ASN A 176 16.49 -30.21 -9.98
N ALA A 177 15.62 -29.21 -10.14
CA ALA A 177 15.48 -28.48 -11.39
C ALA A 177 16.75 -27.71 -11.73
N TYR A 178 16.99 -27.48 -13.02
CA TYR A 178 18.12 -26.68 -13.45
C TYR A 178 17.97 -25.25 -12.94
N HIS A 179 19.07 -24.66 -12.46
CA HIS A 179 19.09 -23.30 -11.92
C HIS A 179 18.49 -22.26 -12.88
N ILE A 180 18.71 -22.44 -14.18
CA ILE A 180 18.17 -21.54 -15.21
C ILE A 180 16.64 -21.66 -15.35
N GLU A 181 16.08 -22.84 -15.15
CA GLU A 181 14.63 -23.07 -15.17
C GLU A 181 13.98 -22.46 -13.94
N LEU A 182 14.59 -22.67 -12.76
CA LEU A 182 14.15 -22.04 -11.52
C LEU A 182 14.12 -20.52 -11.63
N LYS A 183 15.15 -19.89 -12.19
CA LYS A 183 15.16 -18.43 -12.39
C LYS A 183 14.03 -17.93 -13.27
N LYS A 184 13.73 -18.64 -14.36
CA LYS A 184 12.64 -18.27 -15.27
C LYS A 184 11.28 -18.41 -14.60
N LEU A 185 11.08 -19.50 -13.84
CA LEU A 185 9.86 -19.71 -13.07
C LEU A 185 9.72 -18.68 -11.94
N VAL A 186 10.79 -18.32 -11.24
CA VAL A 186 10.78 -17.26 -10.23
C VAL A 186 10.44 -15.90 -10.86
N ALA A 187 10.96 -15.59 -12.05
CA ALA A 187 10.59 -14.36 -12.76
C ALA A 187 9.10 -14.34 -13.10
N LYS A 188 8.54 -15.46 -13.58
CA LYS A 188 7.09 -15.57 -13.85
C LYS A 188 6.24 -15.55 -12.58
N TYR A 189 6.73 -16.15 -11.49
CA TYR A 189 6.10 -16.02 -10.18
C TYR A 189 5.94 -14.55 -9.82
N PHE A 190 6.99 -13.74 -10.04
CA PHE A 190 6.90 -12.33 -9.81
C PHE A 190 5.95 -11.62 -10.79
N GLU A 191 5.96 -11.94 -12.07
CA GLU A 191 5.00 -11.33 -13.00
C GLU A 191 3.52 -11.64 -12.67
N VAL A 192 3.25 -12.85 -12.15
CA VAL A 192 1.89 -13.32 -11.84
C VAL A 192 1.40 -12.84 -10.48
N PHE A 193 2.22 -12.96 -9.44
CA PHE A 193 1.82 -12.67 -8.06
C PHE A 193 2.30 -11.31 -7.56
N PHE A 194 3.37 -10.78 -8.16
CA PHE A 194 3.98 -9.51 -7.78
C PHE A 194 3.27 -8.35 -8.49
N ASN A 195 2.03 -8.13 -8.08
CA ASN A 195 1.37 -6.87 -8.36
C ASN A 195 1.95 -5.78 -7.42
N ARG A 196 1.68 -4.50 -7.71
CA ARG A 196 2.20 -3.28 -7.04
C ARG A 196 2.27 -3.35 -5.49
N ASN A 197 1.41 -4.15 -4.86
CA ASN A 197 1.39 -4.40 -3.41
C ASN A 197 2.57 -5.24 -2.87
N GLU A 198 3.24 -6.04 -3.69
CA GLU A 198 4.40 -6.85 -3.26
C GLU A 198 5.74 -6.11 -3.41
N ILE A 199 5.84 -5.15 -4.33
CA ILE A 199 6.93 -4.16 -4.37
C ILE A 199 7.02 -3.43 -3.03
N GLU A 200 5.87 -3.09 -2.45
CA GLU A 200 5.80 -2.44 -1.15
C GLU A 200 6.18 -3.39 0.00
N ARG A 201 5.80 -4.68 -0.06
CA ARG A 201 6.30 -5.70 0.90
C ARG A 201 7.82 -5.91 0.80
N PHE A 202 8.41 -5.86 -0.39
CA PHE A 202 9.85 -5.93 -0.59
C PHE A 202 10.56 -4.66 -0.11
N ARG A 203 9.96 -3.48 -0.28
CA ARG A 203 10.45 -2.22 0.32
C ARG A 203 10.42 -2.26 1.85
N PHE A 204 9.37 -2.80 2.46
CA PHE A 204 9.32 -3.03 3.90
C PHE A 204 10.44 -3.96 4.40
N MET A 205 10.77 -4.98 3.62
CA MET A 205 11.87 -5.92 3.91
C MET A 205 13.24 -5.24 3.84
N LEU A 206 13.43 -4.26 2.95
CA LEU A 206 14.66 -3.48 2.82
C LEU A 206 14.86 -2.46 3.95
N ILE A 207 13.77 -1.87 4.48
CA ILE A 207 13.84 -0.97 5.65
C ILE A 207 14.40 -1.71 6.88
N ASP A 208 14.07 -2.98 7.04
CA ASP A 208 14.57 -3.84 8.14
C ASP A 208 16.08 -4.10 8.04
N ILE A 209 16.66 -4.09 6.82
CA ILE A 209 18.09 -4.30 6.58
C ILE A 209 18.89 -3.02 6.90
N VAL A 210 18.35 -1.85 6.59
CA VAL A 210 19.02 -0.56 6.84
C VAL A 210 18.88 -0.11 8.31
N GLY A 211 17.81 -0.54 9.01
CA GLY A 211 17.63 -0.30 10.44
C GLY A 211 18.54 -1.15 11.36
N LEU A 212 19.37 -2.03 10.80
CA LEU A 212 20.35 -2.87 11.52
C LEU A 212 21.80 -2.38 11.40
N THR A 213 22.06 -1.22 10.78
CA THR A 213 23.37 -0.54 10.80
C THR A 213 23.38 0.67 11.71
#